data_AF-A0A7V8FA94-F1
#
_entry.id   AF-A0A7V8FA94-F1
#
_cell.length_a   1.000
_cell.length_b   1.000
_cell.length_c   1.000
_cell.angle_alpha   90.00
_cell.angle_beta   90.00
_cell.angle_gamma   90.00
#
_symmetry.space_group_name_H-M   'P 1'
#
loop_
_entity.id
_entity.type
_entity.pdbx_description
1 polymer ?
#
loop_
_entity_poly.entity_id
_entity_poly.type
_entity_poly.pdbx_seq_one_letter_code
_entity_poly.pdbx_strand_id
1 'polypeptide(L)'
;MSGPTFTGGDTLTPGTMEYFTHRAMMRNELANGEGAYQISNAQKAASGPSFGPFQYDVGANQHGRDLLESIATSAKDGQGHRYLSDAELKSVKDHLYKPFAQYSAADKAVYDNLKPKLDAMLASKEGIQQINDDYLPKVDAKVKAMNAIVDGVGNPANREFLKNSPVGQLIVLDTANQYGTAVNNGLKEFIDHTSADKAMKMPGRSDGATIGVQGDLGLEDLIRYKLETQYGQKDDGARDVLRRISNIVDAVGVDEVKKNLSQEDKTFLETGLKTYLEDHHHNPAILNDPQLKGLAKLGGWEHVQGNAHSAGGHLAVLKEGSEGKDVARLQRNLAGLGYTDVDGNPITANGRFDAHTGQALERLQMAHGMQPVDGKAGPKSLEQIKADVVAVQNDLRKLDYEHNGKPLVPDGDYGQATQAAIKAFQKDHQLNQTGVADPSTLHAMKAAIQEKEHPTREPANLSGRIDQPGHVGYDIYTQARERVYELDRQLGRTPDGRSDNLAAAVAVSAHADGLKRIDQVALSTDGNTLWAVERPNGRTDQLFDQRTHVPTATANVPLEQTSAQWAQADQRQQQAQAAQQSQAQQQDQQQQQAMPVGR
;
A
#
# COMPACT_ATOMS: atom_id res chain seq x y z
N MET A 1 30.11 24.71 -1.06
CA MET A 1 29.43 25.76 -0.30
C MET A 1 28.05 25.94 -0.93
N SER A 2 26.98 25.87 -0.15
CA SER A 2 25.64 26.21 -0.66
C SER A 2 25.65 27.68 -1.12
N GLY A 3 25.08 27.96 -2.29
CA GLY A 3 24.95 29.33 -2.79
C GLY A 3 23.97 30.16 -1.93
N PRO A 4 23.91 31.49 -2.13
CA PRO A 4 22.95 32.33 -1.43
C PRO A 4 21.51 31.88 -1.71
N THR A 5 20.69 31.81 -0.67
CA THR A 5 19.25 31.58 -0.79
C THR A 5 18.58 32.79 -1.40
N PHE A 6 17.53 32.57 -2.20
CA PHE A 6 16.77 33.65 -2.83
C PHE A 6 16.21 34.64 -1.79
N THR A 7 16.38 35.94 -2.05
CA THR A 7 16.04 37.04 -1.14
C THR A 7 15.00 38.00 -1.73
N GLY A 8 14.54 37.76 -2.97
CA GLY A 8 13.60 38.66 -3.64
C GLY A 8 12.22 38.76 -2.99
N GLY A 9 11.91 37.90 -2.00
CA GLY A 9 10.68 38.00 -1.20
C GLY A 9 10.88 38.59 0.20
N ASP A 10 12.09 38.94 0.61
CA ASP A 10 12.39 39.37 1.99
C ASP A 10 11.71 40.70 2.37
N THR A 11 11.33 41.49 1.37
CA THR A 11 10.63 42.76 1.54
C THR A 11 9.10 42.61 1.57
N LEU A 12 8.57 41.41 1.31
CA LEU A 12 7.13 41.16 1.32
C LEU A 12 6.59 41.21 2.76
N THR A 13 5.45 41.87 2.94
CA THR A 13 4.84 42.01 4.27
C THR A 13 4.29 40.66 4.75
N PRO A 14 4.71 40.13 5.91
CA PRO A 14 4.21 38.88 6.44
C PRO A 14 2.68 38.86 6.57
N GLY A 15 2.06 37.75 6.18
CA GLY A 15 0.60 37.58 6.22
C GLY A 15 -0.16 38.08 4.98
N THR A 16 0.52 38.77 4.05
CA THR A 16 -0.08 39.13 2.76
C THR A 16 -0.13 37.95 1.78
N MET A 17 -0.98 38.04 0.77
CA MET A 17 -1.09 36.99 -0.25
C MET A 17 0.19 36.87 -1.08
N GLU A 18 0.88 37.98 -1.35
CA GLU A 18 2.18 38.02 -2.01
C GLU A 18 3.23 37.27 -1.19
N TYR A 19 3.25 37.50 0.13
CA TYR A 19 4.13 36.78 1.06
C TYR A 19 3.86 35.28 1.08
N PHE A 20 2.60 34.86 1.16
CA PHE A 20 2.26 33.43 1.13
C PHE A 20 2.57 32.81 -0.23
N THR A 21 2.29 33.52 -1.33
CA THR A 21 2.61 33.09 -2.70
C THR A 21 4.11 32.88 -2.84
N HIS A 22 4.93 33.84 -2.40
CA HIS A 22 6.37 33.71 -2.40
C HIS A 22 6.82 32.46 -1.65
N ARG A 23 6.37 32.26 -0.41
CA ARG A 23 6.73 31.09 0.41
C ARG A 23 6.32 29.76 -0.22
N ALA A 24 5.12 29.68 -0.77
CA ALA A 24 4.62 28.48 -1.44
C ALA A 24 5.45 28.18 -2.70
N MET A 25 5.74 29.19 -3.52
CA MET A 25 6.56 29.04 -4.72
C MET A 25 7.99 28.62 -4.41
N MET A 26 8.64 29.21 -3.39
CA MET A 26 10.00 28.81 -3.02
C MET A 26 10.07 27.33 -2.64
N ARG A 27 9.07 26.81 -1.94
CA ARG A 27 8.98 25.40 -1.55
C ARG A 27 8.60 24.47 -2.70
N ASN A 28 7.75 24.93 -3.62
CA ASN A 28 7.21 24.09 -4.69
C ASN A 28 8.06 24.09 -5.96
N GLU A 29 8.72 25.19 -6.27
CA GLU A 29 9.40 25.42 -7.55
C GLU A 29 10.92 25.57 -7.43
N LEU A 30 11.44 25.96 -6.25
CA LEU A 30 12.82 26.43 -6.13
C LEU A 30 13.54 25.92 -4.87
N ALA A 31 13.26 24.70 -4.41
CA ALA A 31 14.01 24.07 -3.32
C ALA A 31 14.30 24.99 -2.11
N ASN A 32 13.30 25.76 -1.66
CA ASN A 32 13.41 26.79 -0.61
C ASN A 32 14.29 28.00 -0.96
N GLY A 33 14.33 28.40 -2.21
CA GLY A 33 15.11 29.54 -2.70
C GLY A 33 16.52 29.18 -3.17
N GLU A 34 16.93 27.91 -3.09
CA GLU A 34 18.27 27.49 -3.48
C GLU A 34 18.43 27.49 -5.02
N GLY A 35 19.60 27.93 -5.48
CA GLY A 35 19.96 27.93 -6.90
C GLY A 35 19.35 29.08 -7.72
N ALA A 36 18.58 29.98 -7.11
CA ALA A 36 17.98 31.12 -7.82
C ALA A 36 19.03 32.02 -8.51
N TYR A 37 20.18 32.21 -7.87
CA TYR A 37 21.27 33.05 -8.36
C TYR A 37 22.36 32.26 -9.07
N GLN A 38 22.01 31.11 -9.64
CA GLN A 38 22.93 30.23 -10.34
C GLN A 38 22.28 29.76 -11.63
N ILE A 39 23.10 29.51 -12.63
CA ILE A 39 22.62 28.83 -13.83
C ILE A 39 22.65 27.33 -13.57
N SER A 40 21.54 26.68 -13.88
CA SER A 40 21.34 25.27 -13.61
C SER A 40 20.87 24.56 -14.87
N ASN A 41 21.04 23.24 -14.82
CA ASN A 41 20.61 22.33 -15.88
C ASN A 41 19.45 21.50 -15.32
N ALA A 42 18.27 21.64 -15.91
CA ALA A 42 17.23 20.64 -15.76
C ALA A 42 17.58 19.49 -16.70
N GLN A 43 17.92 18.31 -16.15
CA GLN A 43 18.39 17.11 -16.87
C GLN A 43 17.38 16.50 -17.88
N LYS A 44 16.39 17.26 -18.37
CA LYS A 44 15.36 16.86 -19.33
C LYS A 44 15.68 17.43 -20.72
N ALA A 45 15.45 16.62 -21.75
CA ALA A 45 15.77 16.95 -23.15
C ALA A 45 15.10 18.23 -23.70
N ALA A 46 14.01 18.70 -23.10
CA ALA A 46 13.22 19.81 -23.63
C ALA A 46 13.66 21.21 -23.16
N SER A 47 14.43 21.32 -22.08
CA SER A 47 14.83 22.60 -21.49
C SER A 47 16.26 23.00 -21.85
N GLY A 48 16.53 24.29 -21.98
CA GLY A 48 17.87 24.87 -21.99
C GLY A 48 18.40 25.18 -20.59
N PRO A 49 19.54 25.89 -20.46
CA PRO A 49 20.00 26.41 -19.18
C PRO A 49 18.99 27.36 -18.55
N SER A 50 18.83 27.29 -17.24
CA SER A 50 17.85 28.12 -16.52
C SER A 50 18.45 28.78 -15.30
N PHE A 51 17.95 29.96 -14.94
CA PHE A 51 18.30 30.67 -13.71
C PHE A 51 17.09 31.40 -13.12
N GLY A 52 17.23 31.94 -11.93
CA GLY A 52 16.21 32.77 -11.31
C GLY A 52 15.06 31.99 -10.69
N PRO A 53 14.17 32.70 -9.99
CA PRO A 53 13.14 32.09 -9.16
C PRO A 53 12.01 31.40 -9.93
N PHE A 54 11.89 31.66 -11.23
CA PHE A 54 10.94 31.00 -12.12
C PHE A 54 11.62 30.06 -13.12
N GLN A 55 12.90 29.72 -12.91
CA GLN A 55 13.67 28.84 -13.82
C GLN A 55 13.63 29.35 -15.27
N TYR A 56 14.08 30.58 -15.49
CA TYR A 56 14.11 31.23 -16.80
C TYR A 56 14.99 30.45 -17.78
N ASP A 57 14.37 29.55 -18.54
CA ASP A 57 15.02 28.77 -19.60
C ASP A 57 15.47 29.70 -20.73
N VAL A 58 16.76 30.03 -20.77
CA VAL A 58 17.30 30.95 -21.79
C VAL A 58 17.27 30.36 -23.20
N GLY A 59 17.06 29.04 -23.32
CA GLY A 59 16.83 28.37 -24.59
C GLY A 59 15.47 28.66 -25.20
N ALA A 60 14.45 28.95 -24.39
CA ALA A 60 13.08 29.18 -24.86
C ALA A 60 12.46 30.53 -24.46
N ASN A 61 13.01 31.21 -23.44
CA ASN A 61 12.43 32.39 -22.81
C ASN A 61 13.20 33.66 -23.18
N GLN A 62 12.59 34.51 -24.03
CA GLN A 62 13.20 35.78 -24.44
C GLN A 62 13.43 36.72 -23.27
N HIS A 63 12.47 36.87 -22.35
CA HIS A 63 12.62 37.71 -21.16
C HIS A 63 13.79 37.25 -20.27
N GLY A 64 13.95 35.94 -20.12
CA GLY A 64 15.09 35.34 -19.42
C GLY A 64 16.43 35.69 -20.06
N ARG A 65 16.49 35.69 -21.39
CA ARG A 65 17.68 36.14 -22.14
C ARG A 65 17.95 37.62 -21.89
N ASP A 66 16.94 38.47 -22.02
CA ASP A 66 17.08 39.92 -21.84
C ASP A 66 17.58 40.25 -20.43
N LEU A 67 17.06 39.58 -19.40
CA LEU A 67 17.53 39.72 -18.01
C LEU A 67 18.98 39.24 -17.85
N LEU A 68 19.33 38.07 -18.39
CA LEU A 68 20.71 37.55 -18.32
C LEU A 68 21.71 38.50 -18.99
N GLU A 69 21.35 39.04 -20.15
CA GLU A 69 22.17 39.99 -20.90
C GLU A 69 22.31 41.33 -20.17
N SER A 70 21.22 41.84 -19.58
CA SER A 70 21.24 43.03 -18.74
C SER A 70 22.24 42.86 -17.58
N ILE A 71 22.14 41.74 -16.86
CA ILE A 71 23.06 41.43 -15.76
C ILE A 71 24.50 41.32 -16.28
N ALA A 72 24.73 40.61 -17.40
CA ALA A 72 26.07 40.44 -17.98
C ALA A 72 26.73 41.74 -18.43
N THR A 73 25.94 42.76 -18.77
CA THR A 73 26.45 44.07 -19.19
C THR A 73 26.67 45.02 -18.02
N SER A 74 25.90 44.89 -16.93
CA SER A 74 25.98 45.76 -15.76
C SER A 74 26.84 45.23 -14.60
N ALA A 75 26.84 43.91 -14.35
CA ALA A 75 27.44 43.31 -13.17
C ALA A 75 28.96 43.35 -13.21
N LYS A 76 29.57 43.78 -12.10
CA LYS A 76 31.02 43.96 -11.97
C LYS A 76 31.54 43.32 -10.70
N ASP A 77 32.75 42.79 -10.75
CA ASP A 77 33.45 42.29 -9.58
C ASP A 77 33.92 43.43 -8.66
N GLY A 78 34.54 43.08 -7.52
CA GLY A 78 35.09 44.05 -6.57
C GLY A 78 36.21 44.94 -7.13
N GLN A 79 36.73 44.64 -8.33
CA GLN A 79 37.72 45.44 -9.05
C GLN A 79 37.10 46.33 -10.14
N GLY A 80 35.78 46.24 -10.35
CA GLY A 80 35.05 46.99 -11.37
C GLY A 80 35.06 46.34 -12.75
N HIS A 81 35.58 45.11 -12.89
CA HIS A 81 35.58 44.37 -14.15
C HIS A 81 34.28 43.60 -14.33
N ARG A 82 33.78 43.51 -15.57
CA ARG A 82 32.63 42.66 -15.89
C ARG A 82 33.00 41.18 -15.75
N TYR A 83 32.06 40.38 -15.24
CA TYR A 83 32.23 38.93 -15.09
C TYR A 83 32.37 38.20 -16.44
N LEU A 84 31.70 38.71 -17.48
CA LEU A 84 31.79 38.22 -18.85
C LEU A 84 32.31 39.32 -19.77
N SER A 85 33.28 38.98 -20.60
CA SER A 85 33.69 39.81 -21.73
C SER A 85 32.64 39.81 -22.84
N ASP A 86 32.73 40.75 -23.79
CA ASP A 86 31.80 40.78 -24.93
C ASP A 86 31.90 39.53 -25.81
N ALA A 87 33.09 38.95 -25.93
CA ALA A 87 33.30 37.69 -26.66
C ALA A 87 32.64 36.50 -25.93
N GLU A 88 32.73 36.45 -24.60
CA GLU A 88 32.08 35.40 -23.81
C GLU A 88 30.57 35.57 -23.80
N LEU A 89 30.05 36.79 -23.71
CA LEU A 89 28.63 37.07 -23.84
C LEU A 89 28.11 36.66 -25.23
N LYS A 90 28.88 36.93 -26.30
CA LYS A 90 28.54 36.42 -27.63
C LYS A 90 28.51 34.89 -27.65
N SER A 91 29.47 34.24 -27.02
CA SER A 91 29.51 32.78 -26.88
C SER A 91 28.29 32.24 -26.14
N VAL A 92 27.83 32.91 -25.08
CA VAL A 92 26.54 32.59 -24.42
C VAL A 92 25.39 32.59 -25.42
N LYS A 93 25.25 33.65 -26.22
CA LYS A 93 24.16 33.78 -27.20
C LYS A 93 24.20 32.70 -28.29
N ASP A 94 25.38 32.45 -28.84
CA ASP A 94 25.57 31.51 -29.96
C ASP A 94 25.39 30.04 -29.52
N HIS A 95 25.80 29.71 -28.28
CA HIS A 95 25.90 28.32 -27.83
C HIS A 95 24.84 27.91 -26.79
N LEU A 96 24.29 28.83 -26.00
CA LEU A 96 23.43 28.49 -24.87
C LEU A 96 21.94 28.75 -25.09
N TYR A 97 21.56 29.56 -26.09
CA TYR A 97 20.15 29.92 -26.36
C TYR A 97 19.42 28.85 -27.17
N LYS A 98 19.46 27.61 -26.68
CA LYS A 98 18.76 26.46 -27.24
C LYS A 98 18.56 25.37 -26.17
N PRO A 99 17.62 24.43 -26.36
CA PRO A 99 17.45 23.30 -25.45
C PRO A 99 18.72 22.43 -25.35
N PHE A 100 18.96 21.82 -24.20
CA PHE A 100 20.12 20.95 -23.97
C PHE A 100 20.18 19.75 -24.92
N ALA A 101 19.04 19.21 -25.38
CA ALA A 101 19.04 18.14 -26.37
C ALA A 101 19.66 18.55 -27.72
N GLN A 102 19.75 19.86 -27.98
CA GLN A 102 20.34 20.42 -29.20
C GLN A 102 21.82 20.80 -28.99
N TYR A 103 22.38 20.58 -27.80
CA TYR A 103 23.78 20.90 -27.53
C TYR A 103 24.72 19.89 -28.20
N SER A 104 25.58 20.40 -29.07
CA SER A 104 26.77 19.70 -29.54
C SER A 104 27.79 19.51 -28.42
N ALA A 105 28.84 18.70 -28.67
CA ALA A 105 29.96 18.58 -27.75
C ALA A 105 30.64 19.94 -27.47
N ALA A 106 30.70 20.81 -28.48
CA ALA A 106 31.23 22.16 -28.34
C ALA A 106 30.34 23.03 -27.43
N ASP A 107 29.02 22.98 -27.61
CA ASP A 107 28.08 23.75 -26.77
C ASP A 107 28.19 23.34 -25.29
N LYS A 108 28.34 22.04 -25.02
CA LYS A 108 28.56 21.52 -23.65
C LYS A 108 29.87 22.02 -23.06
N ALA A 109 30.96 21.97 -23.82
CA ALA A 109 32.25 22.50 -23.37
C ALA A 109 32.21 24.01 -23.08
N VAL A 110 31.51 24.78 -23.93
CA VAL A 110 31.28 26.22 -23.70
C VAL A 110 30.48 26.45 -22.43
N TYR A 111 29.38 25.70 -22.23
CA TYR A 111 28.57 25.80 -21.03
C TYR A 111 29.40 25.48 -19.76
N ASP A 112 30.13 24.37 -19.74
CA ASP A 112 30.94 23.95 -18.59
C ASP A 112 32.02 24.99 -18.26
N ASN A 113 32.64 25.59 -19.27
CA ASN A 113 33.66 26.62 -19.10
C ASN A 113 33.09 27.96 -18.60
N LEU A 114 31.91 28.36 -19.09
CA LEU A 114 31.28 29.64 -18.73
C LEU A 114 30.45 29.57 -17.45
N LYS A 115 29.99 28.38 -17.03
CA LYS A 115 29.14 28.19 -15.86
C LYS A 115 29.68 28.87 -14.60
N PRO A 116 30.97 28.73 -14.20
CA PRO A 116 31.47 29.38 -12.99
C PRO A 116 31.39 30.91 -13.05
N LYS A 117 31.60 31.51 -14.24
CA LYS A 117 31.47 32.96 -14.44
C LYS A 117 30.02 33.40 -14.42
N LEU A 118 29.12 32.63 -15.04
CA LEU A 118 27.68 32.87 -15.01
C LEU A 118 27.14 32.80 -13.58
N ASP A 119 27.54 31.80 -12.80
CA ASP A 119 27.14 31.67 -11.39
C ASP A 119 27.67 32.84 -10.56
N ALA A 120 28.93 33.22 -10.72
CA ALA A 120 29.51 34.36 -10.01
C ALA A 120 28.84 35.69 -10.38
N MET A 121 28.47 35.85 -11.65
CA MET A 121 27.75 37.00 -12.17
C MET A 121 26.33 37.09 -11.62
N LEU A 122 25.57 35.98 -11.65
CA LEU A 122 24.20 35.92 -11.14
C LEU A 122 24.14 36.12 -9.62
N ALA A 123 25.15 35.62 -8.89
CA ALA A 123 25.30 35.79 -7.44
C ALA A 123 25.97 37.13 -7.03
N SER A 124 26.32 37.99 -7.99
CA SER A 124 26.84 39.33 -7.69
C SER A 124 25.76 40.22 -7.08
N LYS A 125 26.16 41.34 -6.47
CA LYS A 125 25.20 42.31 -5.89
C LYS A 125 24.21 42.82 -6.95
N GLU A 126 24.70 43.19 -8.12
CA GLU A 126 23.89 43.67 -9.24
C GLU A 126 23.01 42.56 -9.83
N GLY A 127 23.52 41.33 -9.91
CA GLY A 127 22.76 40.15 -10.36
C GLY A 127 21.59 39.84 -9.43
N ILE A 128 21.86 39.74 -8.12
CA ILE A 128 20.84 39.52 -7.08
C ILE A 128 19.78 40.63 -7.14
N GLN A 129 20.19 41.89 -7.21
CA GLN A 129 19.27 43.03 -7.25
C GLN A 129 18.33 42.94 -8.46
N GLN A 130 18.85 42.74 -9.67
CA GLN A 130 18.03 42.68 -10.89
C GLN A 130 17.09 41.46 -10.90
N ILE A 131 17.56 40.31 -10.42
CA ILE A 131 16.72 39.10 -10.33
C ILE A 131 15.58 39.33 -9.31
N ASN A 132 15.86 40.01 -8.21
CA ASN A 132 14.86 40.35 -7.20
C ASN A 132 13.84 41.38 -7.70
N ASP A 133 14.31 42.42 -8.38
CA ASP A 133 13.46 43.47 -8.94
C ASP A 133 12.53 42.92 -10.05
N ASP A 134 12.99 41.95 -10.83
CA ASP A 134 12.19 41.27 -11.83
C ASP A 134 11.15 40.31 -11.21
N TYR A 135 11.40 39.79 -10.02
CA TYR A 135 10.56 38.81 -9.35
C TYR A 135 9.27 39.40 -8.78
N LEU A 136 9.35 40.51 -8.03
CA LEU A 136 8.22 41.07 -7.28
C LEU A 136 7.00 41.41 -8.16
N PRO A 137 7.15 42.09 -9.33
CA PRO A 137 6.02 42.37 -10.21
C PRO A 137 5.33 41.11 -10.74
N LYS A 138 6.09 40.01 -10.91
CA LYS A 138 5.54 38.73 -11.39
C LYS A 138 4.74 38.03 -10.29
N VAL A 139 5.12 38.17 -9.02
CA VAL A 139 4.32 37.71 -7.88
C VAL A 139 3.02 38.49 -7.79
N ASP A 140 3.09 39.83 -7.83
CA ASP A 140 1.90 40.71 -7.82
C ASP A 140 0.94 40.38 -8.97
N ALA A 141 1.45 40.15 -10.18
CA ALA A 141 0.65 39.74 -11.32
C ALA A 141 -0.07 38.39 -11.09
N LYS A 142 0.59 37.41 -10.47
CA LYS A 142 -0.03 36.11 -10.12
C LYS A 142 -1.13 36.27 -9.08
N VAL A 143 -0.89 37.09 -8.04
CA VAL A 143 -1.90 37.37 -7.00
C VAL A 143 -3.12 38.08 -7.60
N LYS A 144 -2.90 39.09 -8.46
CA LYS A 144 -3.99 39.78 -9.18
C LYS A 144 -4.80 38.83 -10.06
N ALA A 145 -4.13 37.94 -10.80
CA ALA A 145 -4.82 36.95 -11.63
C ALA A 145 -5.66 35.98 -10.80
N MET A 146 -5.15 35.52 -9.66
CA MET A 146 -5.90 34.68 -8.72
C MET A 146 -7.11 35.44 -8.14
N ASN A 147 -6.92 36.68 -7.68
CA ASN A 147 -8.01 37.49 -7.14
C ASN A 147 -9.13 37.70 -8.18
N ALA A 148 -8.78 37.93 -9.44
CA ALA A 148 -9.76 38.05 -10.52
C ALA A 148 -10.58 36.75 -10.73
N ILE A 149 -9.97 35.58 -10.52
CA ILE A 149 -10.69 34.30 -10.56
C ILE A 149 -11.66 34.21 -9.38
N VAL A 150 -11.19 34.50 -8.17
CA VAL A 150 -12.00 34.43 -6.94
C VAL A 150 -13.16 35.44 -6.98
N ASP A 151 -12.91 36.67 -7.42
CA ASP A 151 -13.95 37.70 -7.58
C ASP A 151 -15.00 37.33 -8.64
N GLY A 152 -14.58 36.56 -9.65
CA GLY A 152 -15.43 36.06 -10.73
C GLY A 152 -16.33 34.89 -10.36
N VAL A 153 -16.19 34.29 -9.17
CA VAL A 153 -17.08 33.23 -8.69
C VAL A 153 -18.47 33.80 -8.46
N GLY A 154 -19.45 33.25 -9.17
CA GLY A 154 -20.85 33.66 -9.17
C GLY A 154 -21.59 33.24 -7.90
N ASN A 155 -21.32 32.04 -7.38
CA ASN A 155 -21.88 31.57 -6.12
C ASN A 155 -21.33 32.40 -4.93
N PRO A 156 -22.19 33.11 -4.17
CA PRO A 156 -21.73 33.99 -3.10
C PRO A 156 -21.01 33.28 -1.95
N ALA A 157 -21.48 32.10 -1.54
CA ALA A 157 -20.90 31.34 -0.43
C ALA A 157 -19.52 30.79 -0.80
N ASN A 158 -19.39 30.23 -2.00
CA ASN A 158 -18.10 29.74 -2.51
C ASN A 158 -17.09 30.88 -2.65
N ARG A 159 -17.53 32.04 -3.15
CA ARG A 159 -16.69 33.23 -3.25
C ARG A 159 -16.24 33.71 -1.87
N GLU A 160 -17.14 33.73 -0.89
CA GLU A 160 -16.82 34.13 0.48
C GLU A 160 -15.83 33.16 1.13
N PHE A 161 -16.02 31.85 0.97
CA PHE A 161 -15.07 30.82 1.39
C PHE A 161 -13.68 31.09 0.80
N LEU A 162 -13.58 31.25 -0.53
CA LEU A 162 -12.30 31.48 -1.20
C LEU A 162 -11.64 32.79 -0.76
N LYS A 163 -12.40 33.88 -0.56
CA LYS A 163 -11.86 35.15 -0.04
C LYS A 163 -11.28 35.04 1.37
N ASN A 164 -11.83 34.14 2.18
CA ASN A 164 -11.43 33.93 3.57
C ASN A 164 -10.47 32.74 3.76
N SER A 165 -10.06 32.09 2.67
CA SER A 165 -9.17 30.91 2.70
C SER A 165 -7.88 31.18 1.93
N PRO A 166 -6.80 31.64 2.59
CA PRO A 166 -5.51 31.82 1.94
C PRO A 166 -4.98 30.55 1.27
N VAL A 167 -5.26 29.37 1.85
CA VAL A 167 -4.92 28.08 1.25
C VAL A 167 -5.74 27.82 -0.01
N GLY A 168 -7.05 28.10 0.00
CA GLY A 168 -7.90 27.97 -1.19
C GLY A 168 -7.43 28.87 -2.33
N GLN A 169 -7.12 30.13 -2.03
CA GLN A 169 -6.55 31.07 -2.99
C GLN A 169 -5.22 30.58 -3.57
N LEU A 170 -4.33 30.06 -2.74
CA LEU A 170 -3.05 29.51 -3.19
C LEU A 170 -3.21 28.21 -3.98
N ILE A 171 -4.23 27.39 -3.72
CA ILE A 171 -4.54 26.22 -4.56
C ILE A 171 -5.02 26.66 -5.94
N VAL A 172 -5.85 27.71 -6.03
CA VAL A 172 -6.24 28.31 -7.32
C VAL A 172 -5.01 28.83 -8.07
N LEU A 173 -4.14 29.57 -7.39
CA LEU A 173 -2.89 30.09 -7.96
C LEU A 173 -1.95 28.97 -8.41
N ASP A 174 -1.75 27.96 -7.58
CA ASP A 174 -0.90 26.80 -7.87
C ASP A 174 -1.42 26.01 -9.08
N THR A 175 -2.75 25.87 -9.19
CA THR A 175 -3.39 25.22 -10.34
C THR A 175 -3.16 26.00 -11.63
N ALA A 176 -3.25 27.33 -11.57
CA ALA A 176 -2.89 28.21 -12.69
C ALA A 176 -1.41 28.13 -13.07
N ASN A 177 -0.54 27.85 -12.10
CA ASN A 177 0.89 27.69 -12.34
C ASN A 177 1.26 26.32 -12.93
N GLN A 178 0.54 25.27 -12.57
CA GLN A 178 0.92 23.88 -12.87
C GLN A 178 0.23 23.29 -14.10
N TYR A 179 -0.99 23.74 -14.40
CA TYR A 179 -1.82 23.08 -15.42
C TYR A 179 -2.14 23.99 -16.59
N GLY A 180 -2.50 23.38 -17.72
CA GLY A 180 -2.92 24.09 -18.92
C GLY A 180 -4.33 24.70 -18.81
N THR A 181 -4.76 25.35 -19.89
CA THR A 181 -6.04 26.08 -19.98
C THR A 181 -7.26 25.21 -19.66
N ALA A 182 -7.27 23.94 -20.05
CA ALA A 182 -8.43 23.05 -19.84
C ALA A 182 -8.73 22.83 -18.35
N VAL A 183 -7.72 22.45 -17.56
CA VAL A 183 -7.86 22.27 -16.10
C VAL A 183 -8.18 23.61 -15.44
N ASN A 184 -7.55 24.70 -15.85
CA ASN A 184 -7.84 26.01 -15.26
C ASN A 184 -9.25 26.51 -15.53
N ASN A 185 -9.80 26.25 -16.72
CA ASN A 185 -11.18 26.60 -17.02
C ASN A 185 -12.17 25.71 -16.26
N GLY A 186 -11.89 24.41 -16.15
CA GLY A 186 -12.74 23.54 -15.34
C GLY A 186 -12.65 23.82 -13.85
N LEU A 187 -11.52 24.33 -13.32
CA LEU A 187 -11.45 24.77 -11.93
C LEU A 187 -12.37 25.97 -11.70
N LYS A 188 -12.40 26.93 -12.64
CA LYS A 188 -13.31 28.09 -12.56
C LYS A 188 -14.79 27.68 -12.56
N GLU A 189 -15.14 26.66 -13.35
CA GLU A 189 -16.48 26.07 -13.34
C GLU A 189 -16.76 25.33 -12.02
N PHE A 190 -15.82 24.48 -11.59
CA PHE A 190 -15.95 23.67 -10.39
C PHE A 190 -16.15 24.50 -9.11
N ILE A 191 -15.38 25.58 -8.94
CA ILE A 191 -15.51 26.45 -7.75
C ILE A 191 -16.80 27.28 -7.76
N ASP A 192 -17.53 27.33 -8.87
CA ASP A 192 -18.85 27.96 -8.95
C ASP A 192 -19.99 26.97 -8.64
N HIS A 193 -19.71 25.66 -8.69
CA HIS A 193 -20.68 24.60 -8.42
C HIS A 193 -20.93 24.41 -6.91
N THR A 194 -22.08 23.82 -6.62
CA THR A 194 -22.50 23.35 -5.30
C THR A 194 -22.78 21.86 -5.34
N SER A 195 -23.03 21.24 -4.18
CA SER A 195 -23.48 19.84 -4.12
C SER A 195 -24.84 19.58 -4.77
N ALA A 196 -25.63 20.61 -5.07
CA ALA A 196 -26.88 20.49 -5.83
C ALA A 196 -26.65 20.40 -7.35
N ASP A 197 -25.48 20.83 -7.83
CA ASP A 197 -25.13 20.77 -9.24
C ASP A 197 -24.69 19.36 -9.63
N LYS A 198 -24.90 19.00 -10.90
CA LYS A 198 -24.44 17.71 -11.41
C LYS A 198 -22.91 17.69 -11.45
N ALA A 199 -22.32 16.55 -11.10
CA ALA A 199 -20.89 16.34 -11.27
C ALA A 199 -20.48 16.63 -12.73
N MET A 200 -19.48 17.50 -12.90
CA MET A 200 -18.96 17.90 -14.20
C MET A 200 -17.93 16.89 -14.70
N LYS A 201 -17.73 16.83 -16.02
CA LYS A 201 -16.62 16.04 -16.58
C LYS A 201 -15.29 16.63 -16.16
N MET A 202 -14.35 15.80 -15.72
CA MET A 202 -13.03 16.28 -15.31
C MET A 202 -12.17 16.62 -16.54
N PRO A 203 -11.71 17.88 -16.71
CA PRO A 203 -10.92 18.26 -17.87
C PRO A 203 -9.59 17.49 -17.97
N GLY A 204 -9.25 17.05 -19.19
CA GLY A 204 -8.01 16.32 -19.47
C GLY A 204 -8.04 14.83 -19.12
N ARG A 205 -9.19 14.30 -18.68
CA ARG A 205 -9.39 12.87 -18.39
C ARG A 205 -10.19 12.18 -19.51
N SER A 206 -10.04 10.87 -19.64
CA SER A 206 -10.83 10.05 -20.57
C SER A 206 -12.31 10.08 -20.21
N ASP A 207 -13.18 9.76 -21.19
CA ASP A 207 -14.64 9.81 -21.01
C ASP A 207 -15.10 8.96 -19.81
N GLY A 208 -15.88 9.59 -18.92
CA GLY A 208 -16.49 8.96 -17.74
C GLY A 208 -16.00 9.49 -16.39
N ALA A 209 -14.82 10.13 -16.32
CA ALA A 209 -14.33 10.75 -15.08
C ALA A 209 -15.12 12.04 -14.78
N THR A 210 -15.72 12.10 -13.59
CA THR A 210 -16.52 13.25 -13.14
C THR A 210 -16.06 13.75 -11.78
N ILE A 211 -16.22 15.04 -11.53
CA ILE A 211 -15.92 15.68 -10.25
C ILE A 211 -17.10 16.57 -9.86
N GLY A 212 -17.44 16.60 -8.56
CA GLY A 212 -18.53 17.40 -8.02
C GLY A 212 -18.21 17.85 -6.61
N VAL A 213 -18.77 18.99 -6.20
CA VAL A 213 -18.65 19.54 -4.84
C VAL A 213 -19.46 18.65 -3.90
N GLN A 214 -18.93 18.37 -2.71
CA GLN A 214 -19.63 17.59 -1.69
C GLN A 214 -19.92 18.50 -0.49
N GLY A 215 -21.19 18.64 -0.12
CA GLY A 215 -21.57 19.62 0.91
C GLY A 215 -21.41 21.05 0.41
N ASP A 216 -20.79 21.88 1.25
CA ASP A 216 -20.37 23.24 0.89
C ASP A 216 -18.95 23.21 0.34
N LEU A 217 -18.62 24.08 -0.64
CA LEU A 217 -17.27 24.11 -1.20
C LEU A 217 -16.23 24.39 -0.11
N GLY A 218 -15.33 23.42 0.12
CA GLY A 218 -14.26 23.53 1.10
C GLY A 218 -12.87 23.20 0.54
N LEU A 219 -11.91 23.01 1.45
CA LEU A 219 -10.53 22.67 1.12
C LEU A 219 -10.41 21.21 0.65
N GLU A 220 -11.20 20.30 1.21
CA GLU A 220 -11.32 18.91 0.74
C GLU A 220 -11.67 18.84 -0.75
N ASP A 221 -12.60 19.66 -1.22
CA ASP A 221 -13.02 19.64 -2.62
C ASP A 221 -11.94 20.18 -3.56
N LEU A 222 -11.22 21.22 -3.14
CA LEU A 222 -10.07 21.73 -3.89
C LEU A 222 -8.92 20.70 -3.96
N ILE A 223 -8.70 19.92 -2.88
CA ILE A 223 -7.73 18.82 -2.86
C ILE A 223 -8.15 17.72 -3.85
N ARG A 224 -9.41 17.28 -3.80
CA ARG A 224 -9.96 16.25 -4.70
C ARG A 224 -9.88 16.69 -6.16
N TYR A 225 -10.22 17.95 -6.45
CA TYR A 225 -10.11 18.50 -7.80
C TYR A 225 -8.71 18.31 -8.37
N LYS A 226 -7.66 18.62 -7.60
CA LYS A 226 -6.28 18.44 -8.07
C LYS A 226 -5.88 16.98 -8.20
N LEU A 227 -6.33 16.10 -7.31
CA LEU A 227 -6.09 14.66 -7.39
C LEU A 227 -6.78 14.03 -8.61
N GLU A 228 -7.94 14.54 -9.03
CA GLU A 228 -8.66 14.07 -10.21
C GLU A 228 -8.05 14.51 -11.55
N THR A 229 -7.10 15.44 -11.54
CA THR A 229 -6.41 15.84 -12.77
C THR A 229 -5.69 14.64 -13.38
N GLN A 230 -5.51 14.61 -14.70
CA GLN A 230 -4.77 13.53 -15.38
C GLN A 230 -3.39 13.25 -14.74
N TYR A 231 -2.74 14.29 -14.22
CA TYR A 231 -1.48 14.18 -13.50
C TYR A 231 -1.63 13.46 -12.15
N GLY A 232 -2.66 13.79 -11.37
CA GLY A 232 -2.91 13.23 -10.03
C GLY A 232 -3.24 11.74 -10.01
N GLN A 233 -3.58 11.14 -11.16
CA GLN A 233 -4.04 9.75 -11.27
C GLN A 233 -2.98 8.68 -11.10
N LYS A 234 -1.70 9.06 -11.04
CA LYS A 234 -0.60 8.15 -10.72
C LYS A 234 -0.14 8.44 -9.31
N ASP A 235 0.35 7.43 -8.60
CA ASP A 235 0.88 7.60 -7.23
C ASP A 235 1.92 8.71 -7.12
N ASP A 236 2.84 8.82 -8.08
CA ASP A 236 3.84 9.90 -8.07
C ASP A 236 3.19 11.29 -8.27
N GLY A 237 2.15 11.37 -9.08
CA GLY A 237 1.40 12.61 -9.31
C GLY A 237 0.54 12.99 -8.11
N ALA A 238 -0.17 12.03 -7.50
CA ALA A 238 -0.91 12.23 -6.25
C ALA A 238 0.03 12.66 -5.12
N ARG A 239 1.18 12.00 -4.96
CA ARG A 239 2.22 12.37 -3.99
C ARG A 239 2.68 13.80 -4.20
N ASP A 240 3.00 14.20 -5.42
CA ASP A 240 3.43 15.56 -5.73
C ASP A 240 2.30 16.59 -5.52
N VAL A 241 1.06 16.29 -5.90
CA VAL A 241 -0.10 17.16 -5.63
C VAL A 241 -0.24 17.41 -4.12
N LEU A 242 -0.22 16.36 -3.31
CA LEU A 242 -0.34 16.48 -1.85
C LEU A 242 0.87 17.21 -1.25
N ARG A 243 2.09 16.95 -1.74
CA ARG A 243 3.31 17.67 -1.33
C ARG A 243 3.18 19.17 -1.57
N ARG A 244 2.68 19.55 -2.74
CA ARG A 244 2.47 20.96 -3.10
C ARG A 244 1.44 21.63 -2.21
N ILE A 245 0.34 20.95 -1.91
CA ILE A 245 -0.70 21.46 -1.00
C ILE A 245 -0.17 21.54 0.44
N SER A 246 0.59 20.56 0.91
CA SER A 246 1.27 20.61 2.21
C SER A 246 2.20 21.82 2.34
N ASN A 247 2.96 22.12 1.29
CA ASN A 247 3.80 23.31 1.25
C ASN A 247 3.01 24.62 1.26
N ILE A 248 1.82 24.66 0.64
CA ILE A 248 0.90 25.80 0.72
C ILE A 248 0.38 25.98 2.15
N VAL A 249 -0.05 24.88 2.79
CA VAL A 249 -0.48 24.90 4.20
C VAL A 249 0.61 25.45 5.11
N ASP A 250 1.85 24.99 4.95
CA ASP A 250 2.98 25.49 5.73
C ASP A 250 3.32 26.96 5.42
N ALA A 251 3.13 27.39 4.16
CA ALA A 251 3.37 28.77 3.74
C ALA A 251 2.41 29.73 4.45
N VAL A 252 1.14 29.35 4.58
CA VAL A 252 0.13 30.10 5.35
C VAL A 252 0.36 29.95 6.86
N GLY A 253 0.69 28.74 7.30
CA GLY A 253 0.88 28.37 8.70
C GLY A 253 -0.27 27.48 9.19
N VAL A 254 0.08 26.28 9.66
CA VAL A 254 -0.88 25.25 10.09
C VAL A 254 -1.93 25.77 11.07
N ASP A 255 -1.50 26.51 12.11
CA ASP A 255 -2.42 27.01 13.14
C ASP A 255 -3.41 28.04 12.58
N GLU A 256 -2.99 28.81 11.58
CA GLU A 256 -3.88 29.77 10.91
C GLU A 256 -4.91 29.04 10.05
N VAL A 257 -4.47 28.00 9.33
CA VAL A 257 -5.36 27.18 8.52
C VAL A 257 -6.38 26.45 9.40
N LYS A 258 -5.95 25.85 10.51
CA LYS A 258 -6.83 25.09 11.44
C LYS A 258 -8.01 25.90 11.97
N LYS A 259 -7.85 27.22 12.15
CA LYS A 259 -8.91 28.10 12.69
C LYS A 259 -10.13 28.16 11.77
N ASN A 260 -9.93 28.03 10.46
CA ASN A 260 -10.95 28.27 9.44
C ASN A 260 -11.41 26.99 8.73
N LEU A 261 -10.95 25.81 9.15
CA LEU A 261 -11.40 24.53 8.58
C LEU A 261 -12.84 24.22 8.98
N SER A 262 -13.65 23.84 7.99
CA SER A 262 -14.98 23.28 8.21
C SER A 262 -14.89 21.93 8.95
N GLN A 263 -16.03 21.40 9.39
CA GLN A 263 -16.06 20.05 9.98
C GLN A 263 -15.80 18.97 8.91
N GLU A 264 -16.21 19.23 7.67
CA GLU A 264 -16.01 18.36 6.50
C GLU A 264 -14.51 18.31 6.14
N ASP A 265 -13.85 19.47 6.07
CA ASP A 265 -12.41 19.60 5.88
C ASP A 265 -11.62 18.79 6.91
N LYS A 266 -11.94 18.95 8.20
CA LYS A 266 -11.28 18.23 9.30
C LYS A 266 -11.44 16.73 9.12
N THR A 267 -12.67 16.29 8.87
CA THR A 267 -12.98 14.86 8.73
C THR A 267 -12.25 14.26 7.52
N PHE A 268 -12.20 15.00 6.42
CA PHE A 268 -11.43 14.62 5.24
C PHE A 268 -9.94 14.54 5.55
N LEU A 269 -9.34 15.56 6.15
CA LEU A 269 -7.90 15.58 6.42
C LEU A 269 -7.46 14.53 7.45
N GLU A 270 -8.30 14.23 8.45
CA GLU A 270 -8.03 13.24 9.51
C GLU A 270 -8.14 11.81 9.00
N THR A 271 -9.18 11.50 8.23
CA THR A 271 -9.48 10.11 7.82
C THR A 271 -9.88 9.98 6.36
N GLY A 272 -10.67 10.92 5.83
CA GLY A 272 -11.24 10.82 4.49
C GLY A 272 -10.23 10.87 3.35
N LEU A 273 -9.06 11.51 3.53
CA LEU A 273 -8.02 11.62 2.51
C LEU A 273 -7.35 10.26 2.27
N LYS A 274 -7.13 9.49 3.34
CA LYS A 274 -6.62 8.12 3.24
C LYS A 274 -7.62 7.23 2.50
N THR A 275 -8.89 7.31 2.88
CA THR A 275 -9.98 6.59 2.19
C THR A 275 -10.09 7.01 0.73
N TYR A 276 -9.99 8.30 0.43
CA TYR A 276 -10.03 8.81 -0.94
C TYR A 276 -8.89 8.22 -1.78
N LEU A 277 -7.67 8.17 -1.25
CA LEU A 277 -6.55 7.53 -1.94
C LEU A 277 -6.83 6.04 -2.19
N GLU A 278 -7.31 5.30 -1.20
CA GLU A 278 -7.63 3.87 -1.32
C GLU A 278 -8.74 3.61 -2.36
N ASP A 279 -9.82 4.40 -2.33
CA ASP A 279 -10.96 4.31 -3.25
C ASP A 279 -10.57 4.62 -4.70
N HIS A 280 -9.56 5.47 -4.90
CA HIS A 280 -9.04 5.85 -6.22
C HIS A 280 -7.80 5.02 -6.61
N HIS A 281 -7.58 3.88 -5.95
CA HIS A 281 -6.50 2.92 -6.22
C HIS A 281 -5.08 3.48 -6.06
N HIS A 282 -4.92 4.53 -5.25
CA HIS A 282 -3.62 5.03 -4.85
C HIS A 282 -3.05 4.27 -3.66
N ASN A 283 -1.71 4.21 -3.57
CA ASN A 283 -1.05 3.69 -2.39
C ASN A 283 -1.20 4.67 -1.19
N PRO A 284 -1.91 4.30 -0.10
CA PRO A 284 -2.07 5.19 1.06
C PRO A 284 -0.76 5.51 1.78
N ALA A 285 0.32 4.75 1.55
CA ALA A 285 1.64 5.06 2.06
C ALA A 285 2.21 6.39 1.54
N ILE A 286 1.61 7.00 0.52
CA ILE A 286 1.90 8.39 0.10
C ILE A 286 1.81 9.34 1.30
N LEU A 287 0.86 9.14 2.21
CA LEU A 287 0.69 9.99 3.40
C LEU A 287 1.88 9.90 4.38
N ASN A 288 2.74 8.90 4.25
CA ASN A 288 3.94 8.77 5.08
C ASN A 288 5.11 9.63 4.58
N ASP A 289 4.95 10.31 3.43
CA ASP A 289 6.01 11.14 2.86
C ASP A 289 6.35 12.28 3.84
N PRO A 290 7.62 12.40 4.29
CA PRO A 290 8.04 13.42 5.24
C PRO A 290 7.96 14.85 4.68
N GLN A 291 7.68 15.03 3.39
CA GLN A 291 7.42 16.33 2.78
C GLN A 291 5.95 16.78 2.98
N LEU A 292 5.07 15.90 3.47
CA LEU A 292 3.65 16.21 3.73
C LEU A 292 3.41 16.81 5.13
N LYS A 293 4.40 17.47 5.74
CA LYS A 293 4.31 17.94 7.14
C LYS A 293 3.08 18.82 7.40
N GLY A 294 2.81 19.79 6.53
CA GLY A 294 1.69 20.72 6.71
C GLY A 294 0.34 19.99 6.75
N LEU A 295 0.09 19.10 5.78
CA LEU A 295 -1.11 18.27 5.77
C LEU A 295 -1.15 17.29 6.96
N ALA A 296 0.01 16.75 7.36
CA ALA A 296 0.12 15.86 8.51
C ALA A 296 -0.31 16.51 9.82
N LYS A 297 0.09 17.77 10.02
CA LYS A 297 -0.31 18.55 11.19
C LYS A 297 -1.80 18.84 11.17
N LEU A 298 -2.36 19.13 9.99
CA LEU A 298 -3.79 19.39 9.84
C LEU A 298 -4.63 18.16 10.14
N GLY A 299 -4.25 17.00 9.60
CA GLY A 299 -4.98 15.74 9.79
C GLY A 299 -4.58 14.95 11.05
N GLY A 300 -3.63 15.42 11.85
CA GLY A 300 -3.24 14.77 13.11
C GLY A 300 -2.44 13.47 12.95
N TRP A 301 -1.74 13.28 11.82
CA TRP A 301 -0.96 12.07 11.51
C TRP A 301 0.56 12.31 11.45
N GLU A 302 1.07 13.39 12.05
CA GLU A 302 2.51 13.73 12.15
C GLU A 302 3.36 12.60 12.73
N HIS A 303 2.80 11.82 13.65
CA HIS A 303 3.50 10.71 14.31
C HIS A 303 3.88 9.55 13.36
N VAL A 304 3.37 9.54 12.13
CA VAL A 304 3.67 8.52 11.11
C VAL A 304 4.89 8.89 10.25
N GLN A 305 5.30 10.17 10.19
CA GLN A 305 6.38 10.65 9.32
C GLN A 305 7.80 10.55 9.92
N GLY A 306 7.93 10.29 11.23
CA GLY A 306 9.21 10.26 11.94
C GLY A 306 9.98 8.93 11.88
N ASN A 307 9.36 7.85 11.37
CA ASN A 307 9.96 6.52 11.33
C ASN A 307 9.97 5.96 9.89
N ALA A 308 10.90 6.44 9.07
CA ALA A 308 11.25 5.78 7.81
C ALA A 308 12.08 4.48 8.03
N HIS A 309 12.31 4.09 9.27
CA HIS A 309 12.61 2.72 9.67
C HIS A 309 11.50 2.26 10.62
N SER A 310 10.78 1.20 10.22
CA SER A 310 9.57 0.63 10.83
C SER A 310 8.28 1.11 10.16
N ALA A 311 7.81 0.33 9.18
CA ALA A 311 6.40 0.30 8.83
C ALA A 311 5.60 0.03 10.12
N GLY A 312 4.75 0.96 10.51
CA GLY A 312 3.97 0.88 11.73
C GLY A 312 3.41 2.25 12.05
N GLY A 313 2.17 2.51 11.62
CA GLY A 313 1.42 3.63 12.17
C GLY A 313 1.44 3.55 13.70
N HIS A 314 1.30 4.69 14.37
CA HIS A 314 0.91 4.69 15.76
C HIS A 314 -0.49 4.08 15.87
N LEU A 315 -0.56 2.76 15.82
CA LEU A 315 -1.61 2.00 16.46
C LEU A 315 -1.33 2.19 17.94
N ALA A 316 -2.06 3.11 18.55
CA ALA A 316 -2.24 3.06 19.99
C ALA A 316 -2.56 1.59 20.33
N VAL A 317 -1.76 1.00 21.22
CA VAL A 317 -1.93 -0.40 21.61
C VAL A 317 -3.37 -0.57 22.09
N LEU A 318 -4.19 -1.27 21.30
CA LEU A 318 -5.57 -1.57 21.68
C LEU A 318 -5.51 -2.63 22.77
N LYS A 319 -6.18 -2.36 23.87
CA LYS A 319 -6.17 -3.19 25.06
C LYS A 319 -7.51 -3.09 25.77
N GLU A 320 -7.70 -3.88 26.81
CA GLU A 320 -8.92 -3.81 27.61
C GLU A 320 -9.24 -2.37 28.03
N GLY A 321 -10.49 -1.97 27.81
CA GLY A 321 -10.98 -0.60 28.01
C GLY A 321 -10.84 0.33 26.79
N SER A 322 -10.14 -0.06 25.72
CA SER A 322 -10.19 0.66 24.44
C SER A 322 -11.58 0.58 23.83
N GLU A 323 -12.05 1.64 23.18
CA GLU A 323 -13.33 1.65 22.47
C GLU A 323 -13.24 2.44 21.16
N GLY A 324 -14.18 2.19 20.25
CA GLY A 324 -14.32 2.90 18.98
C GLY A 324 -14.24 2.01 17.74
N LYS A 325 -14.19 2.66 16.58
CA LYS A 325 -14.27 1.99 15.27
C LYS A 325 -13.08 1.06 15.00
N ASP A 326 -11.89 1.39 15.50
CA ASP A 326 -10.70 0.55 15.35
C ASP A 326 -10.80 -0.76 16.14
N VAL A 327 -11.39 -0.71 17.34
CA VAL A 327 -11.70 -1.91 18.13
C VAL A 327 -12.76 -2.75 17.41
N ALA A 328 -13.80 -2.12 16.85
CA ALA A 328 -14.83 -2.84 16.10
C ALA A 328 -14.24 -3.55 14.87
N ARG A 329 -13.29 -2.89 14.16
CA ARG A 329 -12.59 -3.48 13.02
C ARG A 329 -11.67 -4.61 13.44
N LEU A 330 -10.89 -4.43 14.51
CA LEU A 330 -10.07 -5.49 15.11
C LEU A 330 -10.92 -6.73 15.44
N GLN A 331 -12.05 -6.53 16.14
CA GLN A 331 -12.96 -7.60 16.51
C GLN A 331 -13.57 -8.31 15.29
N ARG A 332 -13.97 -7.56 14.25
CA ARG A 332 -14.45 -8.17 12.99
C ARG A 332 -13.39 -9.05 12.34
N ASN A 333 -12.16 -8.55 12.24
CA ASN A 333 -11.07 -9.30 11.63
C ASN A 333 -10.75 -10.57 12.42
N LEU A 334 -10.61 -10.47 13.74
CA LEU A 334 -10.37 -11.63 14.61
C LEU A 334 -11.49 -12.66 14.53
N ALA A 335 -12.76 -12.22 14.63
CA ALA A 335 -13.91 -13.10 14.54
C ALA A 335 -14.02 -13.76 13.16
N GLY A 336 -13.76 -13.01 12.08
CA GLY A 336 -13.76 -13.51 10.70
C GLY A 336 -12.65 -14.52 10.43
N LEU A 337 -11.48 -14.37 11.07
CA LEU A 337 -10.39 -15.34 11.04
C LEU A 337 -10.60 -16.55 11.97
N GLY A 338 -11.70 -16.58 12.72
CA GLY A 338 -12.05 -17.68 13.61
C GLY A 338 -11.39 -17.66 14.99
N TYR A 339 -10.79 -16.53 15.39
CA TYR A 339 -10.29 -16.37 16.76
C TYR A 339 -11.45 -16.11 17.73
N THR A 340 -11.57 -16.99 18.72
CA THR A 340 -12.57 -16.96 19.78
C THR A 340 -11.93 -16.60 21.12
N ASP A 341 -12.73 -16.44 22.16
CA ASP A 341 -12.24 -16.38 23.53
C ASP A 341 -11.65 -17.73 24.01
N VAL A 342 -11.15 -17.80 25.26
CA VAL A 342 -10.54 -19.02 25.81
C VAL A 342 -11.49 -20.20 25.95
N ASP A 343 -12.79 -19.95 26.04
CA ASP A 343 -13.83 -20.98 26.19
C ASP A 343 -14.38 -21.44 24.83
N GLY A 344 -13.94 -20.82 23.73
CA GLY A 344 -14.39 -21.14 22.38
C GLY A 344 -15.60 -20.33 21.92
N ASN A 345 -16.01 -19.30 22.67
CA ASN A 345 -17.14 -18.45 22.27
C ASN A 345 -16.70 -17.42 21.22
N PRO A 346 -17.52 -17.17 20.19
CA PRO A 346 -17.27 -16.11 19.22
C PRO A 346 -17.24 -14.73 19.89
N ILE A 347 -16.28 -13.89 19.48
CA ILE A 347 -16.24 -12.50 19.93
C ILE A 347 -17.18 -11.62 19.09
N THR A 348 -17.76 -10.58 19.70
CA THR A 348 -18.69 -9.67 19.03
C THR A 348 -18.01 -8.35 18.68
N ALA A 349 -18.20 -7.87 17.44
CA ALA A 349 -17.68 -6.58 16.98
C ALA A 349 -18.53 -5.39 17.47
N ASN A 350 -18.55 -5.18 18.78
CA ASN A 350 -19.30 -4.12 19.45
C ASN A 350 -18.50 -2.81 19.60
N GLY A 351 -17.22 -2.79 19.21
CA GLY A 351 -16.36 -1.62 19.33
C GLY A 351 -15.87 -1.35 20.75
N ARG A 352 -16.00 -2.30 21.67
CA ARG A 352 -15.48 -2.21 23.04
C ARG A 352 -14.53 -3.36 23.32
N PHE A 353 -13.30 -3.04 23.67
CA PHE A 353 -12.26 -4.02 23.89
C PHE A 353 -12.44 -4.57 25.30
N ASP A 354 -13.09 -5.73 25.38
CA ASP A 354 -13.36 -6.48 26.60
C ASP A 354 -12.38 -7.65 26.78
N ALA A 355 -12.53 -8.39 27.88
CA ALA A 355 -11.70 -9.56 28.18
C ALA A 355 -11.75 -10.63 27.07
N HIS A 356 -12.92 -10.85 26.44
CA HIS A 356 -13.07 -11.81 25.34
C HIS A 356 -12.25 -11.40 24.12
N THR A 357 -12.22 -10.10 23.80
CA THR A 357 -11.40 -9.54 22.72
C THR A 357 -9.90 -9.72 23.00
N GLY A 358 -9.48 -9.50 24.25
CA GLY A 358 -8.10 -9.73 24.68
C GLY A 358 -7.67 -11.20 24.56
N GLN A 359 -8.54 -12.12 24.99
CA GLN A 359 -8.29 -13.56 24.90
C GLN A 359 -8.20 -14.06 23.45
N ALA A 360 -9.03 -13.53 22.55
CA ALA A 360 -8.90 -13.84 21.11
C ALA A 360 -7.57 -13.35 20.53
N LEU A 361 -7.07 -12.21 20.99
CA LEU A 361 -5.73 -11.71 20.64
C LEU A 361 -4.61 -12.58 21.21
N GLU A 362 -4.74 -13.08 22.43
CA GLU A 362 -3.77 -14.05 22.99
C GLU A 362 -3.71 -15.31 22.13
N ARG A 363 -4.86 -15.84 21.68
CA ARG A 363 -4.89 -17.00 20.78
C ARG A 363 -4.22 -16.72 19.44
N LEU A 364 -4.43 -15.55 18.86
CA LEU A 364 -3.72 -15.13 17.65
C LEU A 364 -2.22 -15.04 17.90
N GLN A 365 -1.82 -14.36 18.96
CA GLN A 365 -0.41 -14.22 19.33
C GLN A 365 0.24 -15.60 19.54
N MET A 366 -0.43 -16.54 20.22
CA MET A 366 0.03 -17.92 20.37
C MET A 366 0.13 -18.66 19.04
N ALA A 367 -0.90 -18.57 18.19
CA ALA A 367 -0.95 -19.25 16.89
C ALA A 367 0.20 -18.82 15.96
N HIS A 368 0.62 -17.55 16.05
CA HIS A 368 1.73 -17.00 15.28
C HIS A 368 3.07 -16.97 16.04
N GLY A 369 3.16 -17.60 17.22
CA GLY A 369 4.39 -17.66 18.02
C GLY A 369 4.91 -16.30 18.50
N MET A 370 4.02 -15.31 18.63
CA MET A 370 4.37 -13.95 19.06
C MET A 370 4.73 -13.90 20.54
N GLN A 371 5.66 -12.99 20.88
CA GLN A 371 6.05 -12.71 22.27
C GLN A 371 6.12 -11.18 22.48
N PRO A 372 5.60 -10.66 23.61
CA PRO A 372 4.85 -11.39 24.63
C PRO A 372 3.45 -11.80 24.12
N VAL A 373 2.89 -12.87 24.69
CA VAL A 373 1.46 -13.18 24.57
C VAL A 373 0.76 -12.41 25.68
N ASP A 374 0.27 -11.21 25.36
CA ASP A 374 -0.23 -10.25 26.33
C ASP A 374 -1.66 -9.76 26.07
N GLY A 375 -2.31 -10.29 25.02
CA GLY A 375 -3.70 -9.98 24.68
C GLY A 375 -3.91 -8.56 24.18
N LYS A 376 -2.83 -7.85 23.82
CA LYS A 376 -2.90 -6.47 23.33
C LYS A 376 -2.66 -6.40 21.83
N ALA A 377 -3.45 -5.58 21.14
CA ALA A 377 -3.27 -5.29 19.73
C ALA A 377 -2.20 -4.19 19.57
N GLY A 378 -0.93 -4.59 19.70
CA GLY A 378 0.21 -3.78 19.28
C GLY A 378 0.42 -3.83 17.76
N PRO A 379 1.38 -3.03 17.23
CA PRO A 379 1.65 -2.95 15.80
C PRO A 379 1.84 -4.32 15.12
N LYS A 380 2.60 -5.23 15.74
CA LYS A 380 2.85 -6.58 15.20
C LYS A 380 1.57 -7.42 15.08
N SER A 381 0.73 -7.42 16.12
CA SER A 381 -0.53 -8.17 16.10
C SER A 381 -1.49 -7.60 15.05
N LEU A 382 -1.57 -6.28 14.94
CA LEU A 382 -2.44 -5.61 13.98
C LEU A 382 -1.97 -5.77 12.52
N GLU A 383 -0.66 -5.78 12.29
CA GLU A 383 -0.06 -6.10 10.99
C GLU A 383 -0.36 -7.56 10.60
N GLN A 384 -0.18 -8.51 11.52
CA GLN A 384 -0.46 -9.92 11.25
C GLN A 384 -1.94 -10.15 10.94
N ILE A 385 -2.85 -9.59 11.75
CA ILE A 385 -4.29 -9.68 11.52
C ILE A 385 -4.64 -9.18 10.11
N LYS A 386 -4.06 -8.04 9.71
CA LYS A 386 -4.26 -7.50 8.37
C LYS A 386 -3.72 -8.47 7.29
N ALA A 387 -2.53 -9.02 7.49
CA ALA A 387 -1.91 -9.96 6.56
C ALA A 387 -2.75 -11.23 6.38
N ASP A 388 -3.30 -11.78 7.47
CA ASP A 388 -4.13 -12.98 7.42
C ASP A 388 -5.45 -12.72 6.68
N VAL A 389 -6.10 -11.57 6.91
CA VAL A 389 -7.32 -11.17 6.17
C VAL A 389 -7.01 -11.00 4.69
N VAL A 390 -5.89 -10.35 4.35
CA VAL A 390 -5.44 -10.19 2.96
C VAL A 390 -5.17 -11.54 2.30
N ALA A 391 -4.59 -12.51 3.02
CA ALA A 391 -4.38 -13.86 2.51
C ALA A 391 -5.71 -14.53 2.17
N VAL A 392 -6.69 -14.49 3.07
CA VAL A 392 -8.05 -15.03 2.83
C VAL A 392 -8.70 -14.38 1.61
N GLN A 393 -8.66 -13.05 1.50
CA GLN A 393 -9.25 -12.32 0.38
C GLN A 393 -8.57 -12.67 -0.96
N ASN A 394 -7.25 -12.85 -0.96
CA ASN A 394 -6.52 -13.28 -2.14
C ASN A 394 -6.87 -14.71 -2.55
N ASP A 395 -6.99 -15.61 -1.58
CA ASP A 395 -7.36 -17.01 -1.83
C ASP A 395 -8.78 -17.12 -2.40
N LEU A 396 -9.75 -16.37 -1.85
CA LEU A 396 -11.11 -16.27 -2.42
C LEU A 396 -11.09 -15.76 -3.86
N ARG A 397 -10.30 -14.72 -4.13
CA ARG A 397 -10.17 -14.15 -5.48
C ARG A 397 -9.53 -15.15 -6.44
N LYS A 398 -8.50 -15.89 -6.02
CA LYS A 398 -7.89 -16.98 -6.81
C LYS A 398 -8.91 -18.06 -7.15
N LEU A 399 -9.88 -18.28 -6.27
CA LEU A 399 -10.97 -19.22 -6.44
C LEU A 399 -12.18 -18.65 -7.21
N ASP A 400 -12.09 -17.43 -7.75
CA ASP A 400 -13.16 -16.68 -8.43
C ASP A 400 -14.40 -16.40 -7.57
N TYR A 401 -14.26 -16.36 -6.24
CA TYR A 401 -15.34 -15.86 -5.39
C TYR A 401 -15.37 -14.34 -5.44
N GLU A 402 -16.58 -13.82 -5.55
CA GLU A 402 -16.87 -12.40 -5.77
C GLU A 402 -17.99 -11.92 -4.84
N HIS A 403 -18.14 -10.61 -4.72
CA HIS A 403 -19.29 -10.00 -4.07
C HIS A 403 -19.99 -9.03 -5.02
N ASN A 404 -21.29 -9.25 -5.28
CA ASN A 404 -22.10 -8.46 -6.21
C ASN A 404 -21.51 -8.35 -7.64
N GLY A 405 -20.92 -9.45 -8.14
CA GLY A 405 -20.31 -9.50 -9.47
C GLY A 405 -19.02 -8.68 -9.60
N LYS A 406 -18.35 -8.42 -8.47
CA LYS A 406 -17.04 -7.77 -8.43
C LYS A 406 -16.04 -8.64 -7.66
N PRO A 407 -14.79 -8.77 -8.13
CA PRO A 407 -13.71 -9.41 -7.39
C PRO A 407 -13.52 -8.78 -6.01
N LEU A 408 -13.16 -9.59 -5.02
CA LEU A 408 -12.78 -9.07 -3.71
C LEU A 408 -11.52 -8.21 -3.82
N VAL A 409 -11.52 -7.10 -3.08
CA VAL A 409 -10.34 -6.28 -2.88
C VAL A 409 -9.61 -6.81 -1.64
N PRO A 410 -8.31 -7.15 -1.73
CA PRO A 410 -7.53 -7.60 -0.58
C PRO A 410 -7.08 -6.40 0.27
N ASP A 411 -8.03 -5.75 0.94
CA ASP A 411 -7.86 -4.52 1.74
C ASP A 411 -7.45 -4.77 3.20
N GLY A 412 -7.56 -6.01 3.68
CA GLY A 412 -7.27 -6.38 5.06
C GLY A 412 -8.36 -6.00 6.07
N ASP A 413 -9.59 -5.71 5.62
CA ASP A 413 -10.80 -5.64 6.44
C ASP A 413 -11.72 -6.85 6.14
N TYR A 414 -12.09 -7.59 7.19
CA TYR A 414 -13.05 -8.68 7.10
C TYR A 414 -14.48 -8.12 7.10
N GLY A 415 -14.76 -7.30 6.08
CA GLY A 415 -16.04 -6.65 5.87
C GLY A 415 -17.12 -7.57 5.28
N GLN A 416 -18.27 -6.98 4.93
CA GLN A 416 -19.42 -7.73 4.41
C GLN A 416 -19.10 -8.51 3.12
N ALA A 417 -18.26 -7.96 2.24
CA ALA A 417 -17.86 -8.65 1.01
C ALA A 417 -17.06 -9.93 1.30
N THR A 418 -16.05 -9.85 2.17
CA THR A 418 -15.23 -11.00 2.61
C THR A 418 -16.11 -12.06 3.28
N GLN A 419 -16.97 -11.66 4.21
CA GLN A 419 -17.86 -12.58 4.90
C GLN A 419 -18.86 -13.27 3.95
N ALA A 420 -19.44 -12.54 2.99
CA ALA A 420 -20.37 -13.09 2.02
C ALA A 420 -19.68 -14.09 1.08
N ALA A 421 -18.46 -13.78 0.64
CA ALA A 421 -17.67 -14.65 -0.21
C ALA A 421 -17.26 -15.94 0.52
N ILE A 422 -16.91 -15.87 1.81
CA ILE A 422 -16.64 -17.06 2.63
C ILE A 422 -17.89 -17.90 2.80
N LYS A 423 -19.07 -17.30 3.00
CA LYS A 423 -20.34 -18.06 3.04
C LYS A 423 -20.64 -18.75 1.71
N ALA A 424 -20.38 -18.09 0.59
CA ALA A 424 -20.52 -18.69 -0.73
C ALA A 424 -19.55 -19.87 -0.90
N PHE A 425 -18.27 -19.69 -0.57
CA PHE A 425 -17.28 -20.76 -0.59
C PHE A 425 -17.69 -21.94 0.29
N GLN A 426 -18.08 -21.67 1.54
CA GLN A 426 -18.53 -22.71 2.47
C GLN A 426 -19.75 -23.46 1.92
N LYS A 427 -20.70 -22.76 1.30
CA LYS A 427 -21.87 -23.38 0.66
C LYS A 427 -21.45 -24.31 -0.48
N ASP A 428 -20.60 -23.84 -1.37
CA ASP A 428 -20.19 -24.57 -2.58
C ASP A 428 -19.32 -25.79 -2.23
N HIS A 429 -18.58 -25.72 -1.11
CA HIS A 429 -17.74 -26.81 -0.59
C HIS A 429 -18.39 -27.61 0.56
N GLN A 430 -19.71 -27.48 0.76
CA GLN A 430 -20.51 -28.24 1.75
C GLN A 430 -20.03 -28.11 3.21
N LEU A 431 -19.45 -26.96 3.54
CA LEU A 431 -19.08 -26.57 4.91
C LEU A 431 -20.24 -25.82 5.60
N ASN A 432 -20.12 -25.67 6.93
CA ASN A 432 -21.04 -24.83 7.68
C ASN A 432 -20.89 -23.36 7.24
N GLN A 433 -21.98 -22.74 6.79
CA GLN A 433 -22.00 -21.38 6.20
C GLN A 433 -21.92 -20.27 7.27
N THR A 434 -20.92 -20.34 8.12
CA THR A 434 -20.70 -19.41 9.25
C THR A 434 -20.24 -18.03 8.76
N GLY A 435 -19.58 -17.96 7.60
CA GLY A 435 -18.89 -16.76 7.14
C GLY A 435 -17.59 -16.48 7.89
N VAL A 436 -17.06 -17.49 8.58
CA VAL A 436 -15.82 -17.44 9.34
C VAL A 436 -14.78 -18.34 8.67
N ALA A 437 -13.60 -17.82 8.40
CA ALA A 437 -12.47 -18.52 7.83
C ALA A 437 -11.74 -19.35 8.91
N ASP A 438 -12.45 -20.29 9.52
CA ASP A 438 -11.90 -21.21 10.52
C ASP A 438 -10.87 -22.18 9.89
N PRO A 439 -10.11 -22.96 10.69
CA PRO A 439 -9.09 -23.86 10.16
C PRO A 439 -9.61 -24.85 9.11
N SER A 440 -10.87 -25.31 9.22
CA SER A 440 -11.47 -26.22 8.26
C SER A 440 -11.75 -25.54 6.92
N THR A 441 -12.22 -24.29 6.98
CA THR A 441 -12.49 -23.44 5.81
C THR A 441 -11.18 -23.08 5.10
N LEU A 442 -10.15 -22.65 5.84
CA LEU A 442 -8.85 -22.32 5.28
C LEU A 442 -8.18 -23.53 4.61
N HIS A 443 -8.30 -24.73 5.21
CA HIS A 443 -7.80 -25.96 4.62
C HIS A 443 -8.51 -26.29 3.30
N ALA A 444 -9.84 -26.21 3.27
CA ALA A 444 -10.62 -26.43 2.07
C ALA A 444 -10.30 -25.41 0.97
N MET A 445 -10.10 -24.13 1.31
CA MET A 445 -9.70 -23.09 0.34
C MET A 445 -8.36 -23.40 -0.30
N LYS A 446 -7.36 -23.81 0.50
CA LYS A 446 -6.04 -24.21 -0.03
C LYS A 446 -6.14 -25.42 -0.96
N ALA A 447 -6.91 -26.44 -0.58
CA ALA A 447 -7.14 -27.61 -1.43
C ALA A 447 -7.80 -27.22 -2.76
N ALA A 448 -8.82 -26.36 -2.73
CA ALA A 448 -9.50 -25.88 -3.92
C ALA A 448 -8.56 -25.05 -4.84
N ILE A 449 -7.64 -24.26 -4.27
CA ILE A 449 -6.65 -23.50 -5.06
C ILE A 449 -5.70 -24.46 -5.75
N GLN A 450 -5.23 -25.49 -5.05
CA GLN A 450 -4.37 -26.52 -5.65
C GLN A 450 -5.07 -27.28 -6.79
N GLU A 451 -6.34 -27.64 -6.61
CA GLU A 451 -7.15 -28.25 -7.66
C GLU A 451 -7.32 -27.34 -8.88
N LYS A 452 -7.47 -26.03 -8.67
CA LYS A 452 -7.64 -25.04 -9.74
C LYS A 452 -6.34 -24.70 -10.48
N GLU A 453 -5.21 -24.64 -9.77
CA GLU A 453 -3.89 -24.35 -10.36
C GLU A 453 -3.33 -25.55 -11.16
N HIS A 454 -3.83 -26.78 -10.92
CA HIS A 454 -3.42 -28.00 -11.61
C HIS A 454 -4.60 -28.75 -12.28
N PRO A 455 -5.22 -28.20 -13.36
CA PRO A 455 -6.46 -28.72 -13.95
C PRO A 455 -6.31 -30.05 -14.74
N THR A 456 -5.09 -30.56 -14.95
CA THR A 456 -4.85 -31.83 -15.65
C THR A 456 -4.61 -32.97 -14.68
N ARG A 457 -5.67 -33.71 -14.35
CA ARG A 457 -5.55 -35.11 -13.91
C ARG A 457 -5.45 -36.00 -15.16
N GLU A 458 -4.23 -36.26 -15.62
CA GLU A 458 -3.86 -37.44 -16.42
C GLU A 458 -2.91 -38.33 -15.57
N PRO A 459 -2.84 -39.65 -15.83
CA PRO A 459 -2.99 -40.70 -14.83
C PRO A 459 -1.94 -40.66 -13.71
N ALA A 460 -2.43 -40.94 -12.49
CA ALA A 460 -1.68 -41.13 -11.25
C ALA A 460 -0.24 -41.62 -11.47
N ASN A 461 0.74 -40.71 -11.31
CA ASN A 461 2.13 -41.07 -11.32
C ASN A 461 2.49 -41.78 -10.00
N LEU A 462 2.33 -43.10 -9.99
CA LEU A 462 2.73 -44.00 -8.91
C LEU A 462 4.25 -44.31 -8.92
N SER A 463 4.99 -43.83 -9.92
CA SER A 463 6.39 -44.20 -10.18
C SER A 463 7.40 -43.06 -9.97
N GLY A 464 6.93 -41.83 -9.74
CA GLY A 464 7.74 -40.66 -9.44
C GLY A 464 8.15 -40.57 -7.98
N ARG A 465 8.97 -39.56 -7.63
CA ARG A 465 9.28 -39.28 -6.22
C ARG A 465 8.06 -38.67 -5.53
N ILE A 466 7.81 -39.05 -4.28
CA ILE A 466 6.63 -38.61 -3.51
C ILE A 466 6.66 -37.10 -3.20
N ASP A 467 7.83 -36.47 -3.24
CA ASP A 467 8.03 -35.03 -3.04
C ASP A 467 7.80 -34.19 -4.30
N GLN A 468 7.41 -34.81 -5.41
CA GLN A 468 7.04 -34.11 -6.64
C GLN A 468 5.54 -33.80 -6.67
N PRO A 469 5.13 -32.56 -7.01
CA PRO A 469 3.73 -32.14 -7.05
C PRO A 469 2.79 -32.97 -7.93
N GLY A 470 3.32 -33.80 -8.85
CA GLY A 470 2.53 -34.69 -9.71
C GLY A 470 2.33 -36.11 -9.16
N HIS A 471 2.87 -36.42 -7.97
CA HIS A 471 2.75 -37.75 -7.37
C HIS A 471 1.50 -37.84 -6.50
N VAL A 472 0.77 -38.96 -6.55
CA VAL A 472 -0.52 -39.11 -5.81
C VAL A 472 -0.39 -39.06 -4.28
N GLY A 473 0.78 -39.42 -3.77
CA GLY A 473 1.13 -39.30 -2.35
C GLY A 473 1.69 -37.94 -1.93
N TYR A 474 1.72 -36.95 -2.82
CA TYR A 474 2.33 -35.64 -2.56
C TYR A 474 1.69 -34.93 -1.36
N ASP A 475 0.35 -34.89 -1.30
CA ASP A 475 -0.35 -34.15 -0.24
C ASP A 475 -0.09 -34.73 1.15
N ILE A 476 -0.24 -36.05 1.32
CA ILE A 476 0.03 -36.70 2.60
C ILE A 476 1.53 -36.65 2.95
N TYR A 477 2.42 -36.61 1.95
CA TYR A 477 3.85 -36.34 2.18
C TYR A 477 4.12 -34.93 2.69
N THR A 478 3.49 -33.91 2.12
CA THR A 478 3.68 -32.53 2.61
C THR A 478 3.18 -32.36 4.04
N GLN A 479 2.06 -33.01 4.40
CA GLN A 479 1.56 -33.07 5.78
C GLN A 479 2.55 -33.80 6.71
N ALA A 480 3.04 -34.97 6.30
CA ALA A 480 4.05 -35.71 7.06
C ALA A 480 5.31 -34.85 7.29
N ARG A 481 5.78 -34.16 6.25
CA ARG A 481 6.99 -33.33 6.28
C ARG A 481 6.83 -32.16 7.25
N GLU A 482 5.69 -31.48 7.23
CA GLU A 482 5.39 -30.40 8.17
C GLU A 482 5.47 -30.90 9.62
N ARG A 483 4.83 -32.03 9.93
CA ARG A 483 4.84 -32.61 11.29
C ARG A 483 6.20 -33.12 11.74
N VAL A 484 6.98 -33.72 10.84
CA VAL A 484 8.35 -34.16 11.14
C VAL A 484 9.25 -32.95 11.39
N TYR A 485 9.11 -31.88 10.61
CA TYR A 485 9.88 -30.64 10.80
C TYR A 485 9.52 -29.93 12.11
N GLU A 486 8.24 -29.93 12.48
CA GLU A 486 7.78 -29.45 13.80
C GLU A 486 8.45 -30.25 14.92
N LEU A 487 8.45 -31.58 14.82
CA LEU A 487 9.08 -32.45 15.81
C LEU A 487 10.60 -32.22 15.90
N ASP A 488 11.30 -32.08 14.77
CA ASP A 488 12.75 -31.78 14.78
C ASP A 488 13.03 -30.47 15.53
N ARG A 489 12.25 -29.41 15.26
CA ARG A 489 12.39 -28.13 15.96
C ARG A 489 12.11 -28.27 17.46
N GLN A 490 11.11 -29.06 17.85
CA GLN A 490 10.81 -29.34 19.26
C GLN A 490 11.96 -30.09 19.96
N LEU A 491 12.66 -30.94 19.22
CA LEU A 491 13.86 -31.66 19.69
C LEU A 491 15.15 -30.83 19.56
N GLY A 492 15.05 -29.55 19.15
CA GLY A 492 16.20 -28.65 18.99
C GLY A 492 17.07 -28.97 17.77
N ARG A 493 16.54 -29.68 16.78
CA ARG A 493 17.21 -30.04 15.53
C ARG A 493 16.73 -29.16 14.38
N THR A 494 17.64 -28.86 13.46
CA THR A 494 17.28 -28.24 12.18
C THR A 494 16.82 -29.33 11.22
N PRO A 495 15.63 -29.20 10.59
CA PRO A 495 15.18 -30.14 9.58
C PRO A 495 16.17 -30.26 8.42
N ASP A 496 16.42 -31.47 7.97
CA ASP A 496 17.38 -31.79 6.90
C ASP A 496 16.87 -32.92 5.99
N GLY A 497 17.71 -33.41 5.08
CA GLY A 497 17.33 -34.49 4.17
C GLY A 497 16.94 -35.80 4.88
N ARG A 498 17.38 -36.03 6.12
CA ARG A 498 16.95 -37.20 6.92
C ARG A 498 15.53 -37.00 7.44
N SER A 499 15.15 -35.76 7.75
CA SER A 499 13.76 -35.37 8.05
C SER A 499 12.85 -35.63 6.85
N ASP A 500 13.30 -35.31 5.64
CA ASP A 500 12.56 -35.58 4.40
C ASP A 500 12.39 -37.08 4.13
N ASN A 501 13.45 -37.87 4.35
CA ASN A 501 13.41 -39.32 4.24
C ASN A 501 12.41 -39.94 5.23
N LEU A 502 12.41 -39.45 6.48
CA LEU A 502 11.50 -39.91 7.51
C LEU A 502 10.04 -39.53 7.20
N ALA A 503 9.81 -38.30 6.70
CA ALA A 503 8.49 -37.86 6.25
C ALA A 503 7.94 -38.70 5.09
N ALA A 504 8.79 -39.07 4.13
CA ALA A 504 8.41 -39.99 3.06
C ALA A 504 8.00 -41.37 3.60
N ALA A 505 8.72 -41.90 4.61
CA ALA A 505 8.40 -43.18 5.21
C ALA A 505 7.06 -43.14 5.95
N VAL A 506 6.83 -42.06 6.71
CA VAL A 506 5.55 -41.82 7.39
C VAL A 506 4.40 -41.73 6.37
N ALA A 507 4.58 -41.00 5.27
CA ALA A 507 3.55 -40.85 4.25
C ALA A 507 3.17 -42.19 3.59
N VAL A 508 4.16 -43.00 3.21
CA VAL A 508 3.95 -44.33 2.62
C VAL A 508 3.26 -45.27 3.61
N SER A 509 3.67 -45.26 4.89
CA SER A 509 3.10 -46.11 5.93
C SER A 509 1.67 -45.68 6.30
N ALA A 510 1.43 -44.37 6.41
CA ALA A 510 0.11 -43.81 6.67
C ALA A 510 -0.88 -44.21 5.58
N HIS A 511 -0.48 -44.13 4.31
CA HIS A 511 -1.32 -44.59 3.20
C HIS A 511 -1.59 -46.10 3.27
N ALA A 512 -0.56 -46.92 3.50
CA ALA A 512 -0.72 -48.36 3.63
C ALA A 512 -1.71 -48.75 4.76
N ASP A 513 -1.68 -48.01 5.87
CA ASP A 513 -2.50 -48.26 7.06
C ASP A 513 -3.89 -47.60 6.99
N GLY A 514 -4.21 -46.89 5.91
CA GLY A 514 -5.55 -46.35 5.66
C GLY A 514 -5.77 -44.89 6.03
N LEU A 515 -4.76 -44.22 6.59
CA LEU A 515 -4.85 -42.80 6.96
C LEU A 515 -5.03 -41.93 5.71
N LYS A 516 -5.89 -40.92 5.82
CA LYS A 516 -6.19 -39.93 4.79
C LYS A 516 -5.48 -38.61 5.02
N ARG A 517 -5.07 -38.33 6.27
CA ARG A 517 -4.30 -37.15 6.64
C ARG A 517 -3.39 -37.44 7.84
N ILE A 518 -2.48 -36.53 8.14
CA ILE A 518 -1.59 -36.63 9.30
C ILE A 518 -1.81 -35.42 10.22
N ASP A 519 -2.47 -35.66 11.35
CA ASP A 519 -2.79 -34.62 12.32
C ASP A 519 -1.67 -34.39 13.33
N GLN A 520 -0.89 -35.43 13.64
CA GLN A 520 0.24 -35.35 14.57
C GLN A 520 1.27 -36.42 14.29
N VAL A 521 2.54 -36.08 14.55
CA VAL A 521 3.67 -37.02 14.60
C VAL A 521 4.34 -36.95 15.97
N ALA A 522 4.72 -38.09 16.53
CA ALA A 522 5.38 -38.18 17.84
C ALA A 522 6.49 -39.24 17.85
N LEU A 523 7.55 -38.97 18.62
CA LEU A 523 8.64 -39.92 18.84
C LEU A 523 8.32 -40.84 20.03
N SER A 524 8.64 -42.13 19.90
CA SER A 524 8.57 -43.07 21.03
C SER A 524 9.57 -42.69 22.13
N THR A 525 9.29 -43.09 23.37
CA THR A 525 10.13 -42.76 24.53
C THR A 525 11.58 -43.24 24.38
N ASP A 526 11.80 -44.35 23.67
CA ASP A 526 13.13 -44.91 23.37
C ASP A 526 13.79 -44.33 22.11
N GLY A 527 13.10 -43.44 21.38
CA GLY A 527 13.60 -42.76 20.18
C GLY A 527 13.66 -43.62 18.92
N ASN A 528 13.23 -44.88 18.98
CA ASN A 528 13.41 -45.82 17.87
C ASN A 528 12.25 -45.83 16.87
N THR A 529 11.10 -45.26 17.24
CA THR A 529 9.87 -45.32 16.43
C THR A 529 9.22 -43.96 16.35
N LEU A 530 8.75 -43.60 15.16
CA LEU A 530 7.93 -42.44 14.92
C LEU A 530 6.48 -42.88 14.71
N TRP A 531 5.55 -42.28 15.45
CA TRP A 531 4.11 -42.50 15.34
C TRP A 531 3.48 -41.36 14.56
N ALA A 532 2.52 -41.67 13.71
CA ALA A 532 1.65 -40.67 13.07
C ALA A 532 0.19 -41.06 13.24
N VAL A 533 -0.67 -40.07 13.49
CA VAL A 533 -2.08 -40.29 13.77
C VAL A 533 -3.02 -39.40 12.96
N GLU A 534 -4.18 -39.95 12.65
CA GLU A 534 -5.36 -39.22 12.16
C GLU A 534 -6.44 -39.28 13.25
N ARG A 535 -6.92 -38.11 13.66
CA ARG A 535 -7.95 -37.96 14.69
C ARG A 535 -9.33 -37.78 14.04
N PRO A 536 -10.37 -38.49 14.49
CA PRO A 536 -11.73 -38.27 14.02
C PRO A 536 -12.23 -36.85 14.33
N ASN A 537 -12.99 -36.28 13.40
CA ASN A 537 -13.58 -34.95 13.59
C ASN A 537 -14.51 -34.91 14.82
N GLY A 538 -14.38 -33.87 15.65
CA GLY A 538 -15.26 -33.61 16.79
C GLY A 538 -14.92 -34.39 18.07
N ARG A 539 -13.75 -35.05 18.14
CA ARG A 539 -13.27 -35.74 19.35
C ARG A 539 -11.88 -35.26 19.75
N THR A 540 -11.64 -35.22 21.06
CA THR A 540 -10.36 -34.79 21.66
C THR A 540 -9.65 -35.92 22.42
N ASP A 541 -10.30 -37.07 22.59
CA ASP A 541 -9.69 -38.29 23.12
C ASP A 541 -8.99 -39.09 22.00
N GLN A 542 -7.99 -39.91 22.36
CA GLN A 542 -7.16 -40.65 21.41
C GLN A 542 -7.67 -42.08 21.11
N LEU A 543 -8.87 -42.44 21.57
CA LEU A 543 -9.37 -43.83 21.57
C LEU A 543 -9.66 -44.35 20.16
N PHE A 544 -9.98 -43.46 19.22
CA PHE A 544 -10.39 -43.78 17.86
C PHE A 544 -9.40 -43.29 16.80
N ASP A 545 -8.21 -42.88 17.22
CA ASP A 545 -7.17 -42.42 16.31
C ASP A 545 -6.77 -43.57 15.38
N GLN A 546 -6.77 -43.32 14.08
CA GLN A 546 -6.02 -44.19 13.17
C GLN A 546 -4.54 -43.89 13.35
N ARG A 547 -3.71 -44.93 13.39
CA ARG A 547 -2.30 -44.80 13.73
C ARG A 547 -1.45 -45.60 12.78
N THR A 548 -0.31 -45.03 12.41
CA THR A 548 0.78 -45.74 11.77
C THR A 548 2.07 -45.51 12.55
N HIS A 549 3.09 -46.31 12.27
CA HIS A 549 4.40 -46.15 12.87
C HIS A 549 5.52 -46.53 11.90
N VAL A 550 6.64 -45.84 11.98
CA VAL A 550 7.85 -46.14 11.20
C VAL A 550 9.09 -46.16 12.09
N PRO A 551 10.06 -47.07 11.87
CA PRO A 551 11.33 -47.03 12.58
C PRO A 551 12.10 -45.75 12.24
N THR A 552 12.70 -45.07 13.21
CA THR A 552 13.49 -43.85 12.96
C THR A 552 14.75 -44.10 12.13
N ALA A 553 15.22 -45.34 12.08
CA ALA A 553 16.30 -45.77 11.18
C ALA A 553 15.97 -45.53 9.69
N THR A 554 14.68 -45.43 9.33
CA THR A 554 14.25 -45.10 7.96
C THR A 554 14.68 -43.71 7.51
N ALA A 555 15.09 -42.82 8.42
CA ALA A 555 15.69 -41.54 8.10
C ALA A 555 16.99 -41.66 7.26
N ASN A 556 17.61 -42.84 7.24
CA ASN A 556 18.78 -43.14 6.42
C ASN A 556 18.45 -43.80 5.07
N VAL A 557 17.17 -44.07 4.80
CA VAL A 557 16.70 -44.62 3.51
C VAL A 557 16.41 -43.44 2.58
N PRO A 558 17.05 -43.35 1.40
CA PRO A 558 16.82 -42.24 0.48
C PRO A 558 15.35 -42.10 0.08
N LEU A 559 14.87 -40.86 0.00
CA LEU A 559 13.49 -40.52 -0.35
C LEU A 559 13.01 -41.20 -1.63
N GLU A 560 13.88 -41.37 -2.63
CA GLU A 560 13.56 -42.07 -3.88
C GLU A 560 13.22 -43.54 -3.66
N GLN A 561 13.96 -44.23 -2.78
CA GLN A 561 13.71 -45.63 -2.47
C GLN A 561 12.41 -45.81 -1.69
N THR A 562 12.12 -44.89 -0.78
CA THR A 562 10.85 -44.88 -0.04
C THR A 562 9.67 -44.56 -0.96
N SER A 563 9.84 -43.60 -1.88
CA SER A 563 8.82 -43.23 -2.87
C SER A 563 8.41 -44.42 -3.76
N ALA A 564 9.38 -45.24 -4.17
CA ALA A 564 9.12 -46.44 -4.97
C ALA A 564 8.22 -47.48 -4.27
N GLN A 565 8.07 -47.43 -2.94
CA GLN A 565 7.20 -48.32 -2.18
C GLN A 565 5.73 -47.91 -2.21
N TRP A 566 5.43 -46.70 -2.70
CA TRP A 566 4.08 -46.17 -2.73
C TRP A 566 3.11 -47.06 -3.51
N ALA A 567 3.50 -47.54 -4.68
CA ALA A 567 2.68 -48.44 -5.50
C ALA A 567 2.28 -49.74 -4.75
N GLN A 568 3.20 -50.27 -3.93
CA GLN A 568 2.94 -51.48 -3.13
C GLN A 568 2.08 -51.17 -1.89
N ALA A 569 2.21 -49.99 -1.31
CA ALA A 569 1.33 -49.51 -0.24
C ALA A 569 -0.11 -49.33 -0.73
N ASP A 570 -0.26 -48.74 -1.92
CA ASP A 570 -1.56 -48.50 -2.57
C ASP A 570 -2.29 -49.81 -2.87
N GLN A 571 -1.59 -50.80 -3.45
CA GLN A 571 -2.16 -52.11 -3.71
C GLN A 571 -2.60 -52.84 -2.42
N ARG A 572 -1.84 -52.71 -1.33
CA ARG A 572 -2.20 -53.29 -0.02
C ARG A 572 -3.45 -52.63 0.57
N GLN A 573 -3.54 -51.30 0.48
CA GLN A 573 -4.70 -50.56 0.98
C GLN A 573 -5.98 -50.93 0.21
N GLN A 574 -5.90 -51.04 -1.12
CA GLN A 574 -7.02 -51.45 -1.96
C GLN A 574 -7.50 -52.88 -1.64
N GLN A 575 -6.57 -53.82 -1.43
CA GLN A 575 -6.92 -55.19 -1.03
C GLN A 575 -7.59 -55.24 0.36
N ALA A 576 -7.10 -54.44 1.33
CA ALA A 576 -7.69 -54.36 2.65
C ALA A 576 -9.12 -53.77 2.62
N GLN A 577 -9.35 -52.73 1.82
CA GLN A 577 -10.68 -52.13 1.63
C GLN A 577 -11.65 -53.09 0.94
N ALA A 578 -11.21 -53.82 -0.09
CA ALA A 578 -12.02 -54.83 -0.76
C ALA A 578 -12.41 -55.98 0.18
N ALA A 579 -11.50 -56.43 1.05
CA ALA A 579 -11.77 -57.46 2.05
C ALA A 579 -12.79 -56.99 3.12
N GLN A 580 -12.66 -55.74 3.59
CA GLN A 580 -13.62 -55.14 4.54
C GLN A 580 -15.02 -54.97 3.93
N GLN A 581 -15.13 -54.52 2.69
CA GLN A 581 -16.42 -54.42 1.99
C GLN A 581 -17.07 -55.79 1.80
N SER A 582 -16.27 -56.81 1.48
CA SER A 582 -16.75 -58.19 1.33
C SER A 582 -17.30 -58.75 2.64
N GLN A 583 -16.65 -58.47 3.78
CA GLN A 583 -17.12 -58.87 5.11
C GLN A 583 -18.37 -58.11 5.55
N ALA A 584 -18.45 -56.81 5.27
CA ALA A 584 -19.63 -55.99 5.58
C ALA A 584 -20.86 -56.50 4.79
N GLN A 585 -20.70 -56.82 3.51
CA GLN A 585 -21.78 -57.38 2.68
C GLN A 585 -22.22 -58.78 3.16
N GLN A 586 -21.29 -59.62 3.64
CA GLN A 586 -21.64 -60.91 4.23
C GLN A 586 -22.38 -60.77 5.57
N GLN A 587 -22.02 -59.78 6.39
CA GLN A 587 -22.73 -59.48 7.64
C GLN A 587 -24.13 -58.92 7.39
N ASP A 588 -24.30 -58.03 6.41
CA ASP A 588 -25.61 -57.51 6.02
C ASP A 588 -26.52 -58.61 5.45
N GLN A 589 -25.98 -59.52 4.63
CA GLN A 589 -26.75 -60.68 4.14
C GLN A 589 -27.15 -61.64 5.26
N GLN A 590 -26.29 -61.86 6.26
CA GLN A 590 -26.63 -62.68 7.43
C GLN A 590 -27.66 -62.00 8.34
N GLN A 591 -27.63 -60.67 8.48
CA GLN A 591 -28.64 -59.92 9.25
C GLN A 591 -30.01 -59.88 8.54
N GLN A 592 -30.03 -59.80 7.20
CA GLN A 592 -31.28 -59.84 6.42
C GLN A 592 -31.94 -61.23 6.43
N GLN A 593 -31.17 -62.32 6.54
CA GLN A 593 -31.70 -63.68 6.66
C GLN A 593 -32.21 -64.02 8.07
N ALA A 594 -31.83 -63.25 9.10
CA ALA A 594 -32.21 -63.48 10.49
C ALA A 594 -33.51 -62.75 10.93
N MET A 595 -34.14 -61.95 10.07
CA MET A 595 -35.38 -61.22 10.38
C MET A 595 -36.61 -62.11 10.11
N PRO A 596 -37.37 -62.57 11.13
CA PRO A 596 -38.58 -63.35 10.90
C PRO A 596 -39.67 -62.44 10.33
N VAL A 597 -40.22 -62.83 9.18
CA VAL A 597 -41.34 -62.13 8.54
C VAL A 597 -42.61 -62.43 9.34
N GLY A 598 -42.88 -61.60 10.35
CA GLY A 598 -44.10 -61.62 11.15
C GLY A 598 -45.27 -60.98 10.41
N ARG A 599 -46.27 -61.81 10.09
CA ARG A 599 -47.61 -61.44 9.62
C ARG A 599 -48.42 -60.70 10.67
#